data_AF-A0A5N4EEK8-F1
#
_entry.id   AF-A0A5N4EEK8-F1
#
_cell.length_a   1.000
_cell.length_b   1.000
_cell.length_c   1.000
_cell.angle_alpha   90.00
_cell.angle_beta   90.00
_cell.angle_gamma   90.00
#
_symmetry.space_group_name_H-M   'P 1'
#
loop_
_entity.id
_entity.type
_entity.pdbx_description
1 polymer ?
#
loop_
_entity_poly.entity_id
_entity_poly.type
_entity_poly.pdbx_seq_one_letter_code
_entity_poly.pdbx_strand_id
1 'polypeptide(L)'
;MSVTYFGMAESSRQLCRWGGEQRLSEARCGKQYSGNCTADTVGASCGGCWAFSVVAAAESARARAGQPLEALSVQQVIDCSYDNYGCSGGSTLSALNWLSKMQVKLVSDLEYPFTAQNGLCRYFPASHSGFSIKGYSAYNFSDQEDEMAKVLLTSGPLIVIVDAVSWQDYLGGIIQHHCSSGEANHAVLVTGFDRTGSPPYWIVRNSWGSSWGVDGYAHVKMGGIADSVSAVFV
;
A
#
# COMPACT_ATOMS: atom_id res chain seq x y z
N MET A 1 -22.55 12.61 -6.97
CA MET A 1 -21.09 12.39 -7.04
C MET A 1 -20.72 11.47 -5.89
N SER A 2 -21.09 10.18 -5.96
CA SER A 2 -20.42 9.05 -6.63
C SER A 2 -19.16 8.59 -5.89
N VAL A 3 -19.25 7.39 -5.31
CA VAL A 3 -18.11 6.58 -4.87
C VAL A 3 -17.01 6.67 -5.93
N THR A 4 -15.81 7.07 -5.54
CA THR A 4 -14.68 7.20 -6.45
C THR A 4 -13.64 6.14 -6.11
N TYR A 5 -13.51 5.14 -6.98
CA TYR A 5 -12.45 4.14 -6.93
C TYR A 5 -11.35 4.52 -7.93
N PHE A 6 -10.10 4.46 -7.50
CA PHE A 6 -8.96 4.43 -8.41
C PHE A 6 -8.58 2.96 -8.66
N GLY A 7 -9.26 2.36 -9.63
CA GLY A 7 -8.96 1.08 -10.26
C GLY A 7 -9.34 1.23 -11.74
N MET A 8 -8.42 0.91 -12.65
CA MET A 8 -8.49 1.33 -14.04
C MET A 8 -9.75 0.89 -14.80
N ALA A 9 -10.13 1.76 -15.74
CA ALA A 9 -11.24 1.74 -16.70
C ALA A 9 -12.62 2.23 -16.18
N GLU A 10 -12.97 3.46 -16.56
CA GLU A 10 -14.34 3.96 -16.57
C GLU A 10 -15.21 3.12 -17.52
N SER A 11 -16.16 2.35 -16.97
CA SER A 11 -17.53 2.32 -17.49
C SER A 11 -18.49 1.78 -16.42
N SER A 12 -19.47 2.62 -16.04
CA SER A 12 -20.82 2.25 -15.60
C SER A 12 -21.03 0.98 -14.74
N ARG A 13 -21.32 1.17 -13.45
CA ARG A 13 -22.14 0.28 -12.58
C ARG A 13 -21.76 -1.21 -12.50
N GLN A 14 -20.49 -1.55 -12.69
CA GLN A 14 -19.96 -2.84 -12.25
C GLN A 14 -18.88 -2.59 -11.22
N LEU A 15 -19.17 -2.97 -9.97
CA LEU A 15 -18.16 -3.39 -9.00
C LEU A 15 -17.07 -4.12 -9.78
N CYS A 16 -15.83 -3.64 -9.72
CA CYS A 16 -14.70 -4.33 -10.34
C CYS A 16 -14.57 -5.72 -9.72
N ARG A 17 -15.29 -6.68 -10.29
CA ARG A 17 -14.95 -8.09 -10.21
C ARG A 17 -13.63 -8.22 -10.95
N TRP A 18 -12.58 -8.52 -10.19
CA TRP A 18 -11.31 -9.02 -10.69
C TRP A 18 -11.56 -10.30 -11.49
N GLY A 19 -11.80 -10.18 -12.79
CA GLY A 19 -11.88 -11.30 -13.73
C GLY A 19 -10.52 -11.50 -14.38
N GLY A 20 -9.82 -12.58 -14.02
CA GLY A 20 -8.61 -13.06 -14.69
C GLY A 20 -7.29 -12.67 -14.02
N GLU A 21 -6.82 -13.51 -13.10
CA GLU A 21 -5.43 -14.00 -12.93
C GLU A 21 -4.21 -13.09 -13.24
N GLN A 22 -4.28 -11.78 -13.05
CA GLN A 22 -3.12 -10.90 -12.91
C GLN A 22 -3.29 -10.07 -11.64
N ARG A 23 -2.58 -10.46 -10.57
CA ARG A 23 -2.69 -9.83 -9.26
C ARG A 23 -1.50 -8.88 -9.06
N LEU A 24 -1.78 -7.67 -8.57
CA LEU A 24 -0.76 -6.83 -7.90
C LEU A 24 -0.12 -7.63 -6.77
N SER A 25 1.07 -7.24 -6.29
CA SER A 25 1.72 -7.93 -5.17
C SER A 25 0.69 -8.25 -4.07
N GLU A 26 0.48 -9.55 -3.84
CA GLU A 26 -0.59 -9.98 -2.96
C GLU A 26 -0.24 -9.64 -1.54
N ALA A 27 -1.20 -9.02 -0.87
CA ALA A 27 -1.21 -8.82 0.56
C ALA A 27 -1.05 -10.19 1.25
N ARG A 28 0.06 -10.44 1.95
CA ARG A 28 0.35 -11.72 2.61
C ARG A 28 0.54 -11.59 4.12
N CYS A 29 0.00 -10.53 4.73
CA CYS A 29 0.21 -10.27 6.15
C CYS A 29 -0.89 -10.77 7.08
N GLY A 30 -0.48 -11.33 8.21
CA GLY A 30 -1.36 -11.89 9.21
C GLY A 30 -1.96 -10.82 10.13
N LYS A 31 -3.09 -11.14 10.74
CA LYS A 31 -3.76 -10.33 11.76
C LYS A 31 -2.95 -10.37 13.06
N GLN A 32 -2.01 -9.46 13.27
CA GLN A 32 -1.35 -9.32 14.58
C GLN A 32 -1.02 -7.86 14.88
N TYR A 33 -0.88 -7.54 16.17
CA TYR A 33 -0.72 -6.21 16.78
C TYR A 33 0.41 -5.31 16.21
N SER A 34 1.16 -5.77 15.20
CA SER A 34 2.28 -5.08 14.56
C SER A 34 2.34 -5.20 13.02
N GLY A 35 1.27 -5.66 12.36
CA GLY A 35 1.26 -5.75 10.88
C GLY A 35 2.17 -6.84 10.30
N ASN A 36 2.35 -7.94 11.04
CA ASN A 36 3.26 -9.02 10.71
C ASN A 36 2.84 -9.81 9.47
N CYS A 37 3.75 -9.96 8.53
CA CYS A 37 3.59 -10.70 7.29
C CYS A 37 3.97 -12.17 7.45
N THR A 38 3.13 -13.08 6.95
CA THR A 38 3.35 -14.52 7.04
C THR A 38 3.59 -15.08 5.64
N ALA A 39 4.69 -15.80 5.44
CA ALA A 39 4.84 -16.64 4.27
C ALA A 39 3.94 -17.89 4.43
N ASP A 40 3.70 -18.62 3.33
CA ASP A 40 3.00 -19.92 3.36
C ASP A 40 3.68 -20.95 4.30
N THR A 41 4.89 -20.65 4.77
CA THR A 41 5.59 -21.34 5.86
C THR A 41 5.12 -20.84 7.22
N VAL A 42 4.43 -21.73 7.95
CA VAL A 42 3.95 -21.53 9.33
C VAL A 42 5.09 -21.06 10.25
N GLY A 43 4.99 -19.83 10.77
CA GLY A 43 5.83 -19.32 11.87
C GLY A 43 6.68 -18.08 11.59
N ALA A 44 6.76 -17.57 10.36
CA ALA A 44 7.47 -16.33 10.07
C ALA A 44 6.54 -15.11 10.22
N SER A 45 6.95 -14.11 11.00
CA SER A 45 6.22 -12.85 11.20
C SER A 45 7.10 -11.66 10.77
N CYS A 46 6.66 -10.89 9.77
CA CYS A 46 7.48 -9.82 9.17
C CYS A 46 6.75 -8.46 9.12
N GLY A 47 7.18 -7.45 9.85
CA GLY A 47 6.64 -6.08 9.81
C GLY A 47 6.94 -5.33 8.50
N GLY A 48 6.50 -5.86 7.35
CA GLY A 48 6.79 -5.37 6.02
C GLY A 48 5.75 -4.41 5.43
N CYS A 49 4.76 -3.96 6.20
CA CYS A 49 3.66 -3.11 5.71
C CYS A 49 4.14 -1.84 4.97
N TRP A 50 5.26 -1.26 5.43
CA TRP A 50 5.93 -0.13 4.78
C TRP A 50 6.39 -0.48 3.36
N ALA A 51 6.95 -1.67 3.15
CA ALA A 51 7.41 -2.13 1.84
C ALA A 51 6.23 -2.46 0.92
N PHE A 52 5.21 -3.15 1.44
CA PHE A 52 3.98 -3.46 0.68
C PHE A 52 3.27 -2.20 0.19
N SER A 53 3.12 -1.18 1.05
CA SER A 53 2.46 0.08 0.66
C SER A 53 3.26 0.84 -0.41
N VAL A 54 4.58 0.89 -0.29
CA VAL A 54 5.47 1.52 -1.29
C VAL A 54 5.42 0.80 -2.63
N VAL A 55 5.48 -0.54 -2.63
CA VAL A 55 5.40 -1.33 -3.86
C VAL A 55 4.04 -1.19 -4.51
N ALA A 56 2.95 -1.26 -3.74
CA ALA A 56 1.60 -1.10 -4.29
C ALA A 56 1.38 0.29 -4.91
N ALA A 57 1.96 1.35 -4.33
CA ALA A 57 1.96 2.68 -4.92
C ALA A 57 2.78 2.75 -6.22
N ALA A 58 3.95 2.10 -6.25
CA ALA A 58 4.79 2.00 -7.44
C ALA A 58 4.10 1.25 -8.59
N GLU A 59 3.46 0.11 -8.30
CA GLU A 59 2.64 -0.65 -9.25
C GLU A 59 1.47 0.18 -9.79
N SER A 60 0.80 0.93 -8.91
CA SER A 60 -0.31 1.82 -9.29
C SER A 60 0.16 2.94 -10.20
N ALA A 61 1.30 3.57 -9.88
CA ALA A 61 1.90 4.62 -10.71
C ALA A 61 2.36 4.07 -12.06
N ARG A 62 2.96 2.86 -12.09
CA ARG A 62 3.33 2.14 -13.31
C ARG A 62 2.14 1.95 -14.24
N ALA A 63 1.05 1.40 -13.71
CA ALA A 63 -0.13 1.11 -14.50
C ALA A 63 -0.84 2.41 -14.96
N ARG A 64 -0.78 3.49 -14.17
CA ARG A 64 -1.29 4.82 -14.57
C ARG A 64 -0.48 5.43 -15.72
N ALA A 65 0.79 5.09 -15.85
CA ALA A 65 1.60 5.46 -17.01
C ALA A 65 1.34 4.60 -18.26
N GLY A 66 0.31 3.74 -18.24
CA GLY A 66 -0.09 2.90 -19.37
C GLY A 66 0.75 1.63 -19.54
N GLN A 67 1.57 1.28 -18.53
CA GLN A 67 2.27 -0.01 -18.53
C GLN A 67 1.37 -1.13 -17.99
N PRO A 68 1.65 -2.41 -18.34
CA PRO A 68 0.90 -3.53 -17.79
C PRO A 68 0.92 -3.58 -16.26
N LEU A 69 -0.19 -4.04 -15.67
CA LEU A 69 -0.26 -4.39 -14.26
C LEU A 69 0.62 -5.64 -14.03
N GLU A 70 1.58 -5.53 -13.13
CA GLU A 70 2.50 -6.62 -12.77
C GLU A 70 2.81 -6.52 -11.28
N ALA A 71 2.87 -7.67 -10.61
CA ALA A 71 3.35 -7.73 -9.24
C ALA A 71 4.85 -7.45 -9.20
N LEU A 72 5.23 -6.40 -8.48
CA LEU A 72 6.63 -6.06 -8.21
C LEU A 72 7.09 -6.69 -6.89
N SER A 73 8.40 -6.92 -6.77
CA SER A 73 8.96 -7.60 -5.60
C SER A 73 8.95 -6.71 -4.36
N VAL A 74 8.13 -7.10 -3.38
CA VAL A 74 8.17 -6.55 -2.02
C VAL A 74 9.42 -7.00 -1.27
N GLN A 75 9.88 -8.23 -1.51
CA GLN A 75 11.08 -8.77 -0.87
C GLN A 75 12.33 -7.96 -1.23
N GLN A 76 12.45 -7.51 -2.47
CA GLN A 76 13.54 -6.64 -2.89
C GLN A 76 13.59 -5.35 -2.06
N VAL A 77 12.43 -4.74 -1.77
CA VAL A 77 12.36 -3.53 -0.94
C VAL A 77 12.73 -3.84 0.50
N ILE A 78 12.25 -4.97 1.05
CA ILE A 78 12.58 -5.43 2.41
C ILE A 78 14.08 -5.66 2.59
N ASP A 79 14.72 -6.35 1.64
CA ASP A 79 16.11 -6.77 1.76
C ASP A 79 17.10 -5.65 1.42
N CYS A 80 16.74 -4.74 0.50
CA CYS A 80 17.70 -3.80 -0.10
C CYS A 80 17.57 -2.34 0.34
N SER A 81 16.45 -1.94 0.96
CA SER A 81 16.30 -0.57 1.46
C SER A 81 17.19 -0.34 2.68
N TYR A 82 18.38 0.23 2.47
CA TYR A 82 19.43 0.30 3.49
C TYR A 82 19.11 1.16 4.72
N ASP A 83 18.19 2.13 4.62
CA ASP A 83 17.73 2.99 5.74
C ASP A 83 16.45 2.44 6.42
N ASN A 84 16.22 1.13 6.33
CA ASN A 84 15.08 0.41 6.94
C ASN A 84 15.54 -0.90 7.60
N TYR A 85 14.66 -1.49 8.43
CA TYR A 85 14.98 -2.66 9.25
C TYR A 85 14.33 -3.95 8.74
N GLY A 86 14.03 -4.00 7.44
CA GLY A 86 13.38 -5.14 6.79
C GLY A 86 12.06 -5.52 7.48
N CYS A 87 11.98 -6.76 7.93
CA CYS A 87 10.87 -7.34 8.66
C CYS A 87 10.74 -6.86 10.11
N SER A 88 11.67 -6.08 10.65
CA SER A 88 11.53 -5.43 11.95
C SER A 88 10.84 -4.06 11.87
N GLY A 89 10.41 -3.64 10.67
CA GLY A 89 9.72 -2.37 10.43
C GLY A 89 10.52 -1.42 9.55
N GLY A 90 9.89 -0.34 9.14
CA GLY A 90 10.49 0.63 8.25
C GLY A 90 9.63 1.86 7.98
N SER A 91 10.27 2.88 7.42
CA SER A 91 9.71 4.12 6.96
C SER A 91 9.45 4.06 5.46
N THR A 92 8.21 4.36 5.07
CA THR A 92 7.81 4.49 3.66
C THR A 92 8.58 5.62 2.99
N LEU A 93 8.82 6.73 3.69
CA LEU A 93 9.60 7.86 3.15
C LEU A 93 11.07 7.49 2.92
N SER A 94 11.69 6.73 3.84
CA SER A 94 13.07 6.25 3.64
C SER A 94 13.15 5.33 2.42
N ALA A 95 12.17 4.44 2.25
CA ALA A 95 12.10 3.53 1.10
C ALA A 95 11.89 4.29 -0.23
N LEU A 96 10.97 5.26 -0.27
CA LEU A 96 10.72 6.08 -1.44
C LEU A 96 11.94 6.93 -1.81
N ASN A 97 12.60 7.52 -0.82
CA ASN A 97 13.84 8.27 -0.99
C ASN A 97 14.94 7.38 -1.56
N TRP A 98 15.09 6.16 -1.05
CA TRP A 98 16.04 5.16 -1.57
C TRP A 98 15.74 4.79 -3.03
N LEU A 99 14.49 4.40 -3.33
CA LEU A 99 14.05 4.05 -4.68
C LEU A 99 14.32 5.17 -5.68
N SER A 100 13.97 6.41 -5.32
CA SER A 100 14.12 7.58 -6.18
C SER A 100 15.60 7.99 -6.34
N LYS A 101 16.36 8.12 -5.25
CA LYS A 101 17.76 8.58 -5.33
C LYS A 101 18.68 7.58 -6.02
N MET A 102 18.51 6.29 -5.71
CA MET A 102 19.36 5.24 -6.27
C MET A 102 18.86 4.74 -7.64
N GLN A 103 17.70 5.24 -8.10
CA GLN A 103 17.05 4.80 -9.34
C GLN A 103 16.95 3.27 -9.41
N VAL A 104 16.50 2.67 -8.30
CA VAL A 104 16.38 1.23 -8.17
C VAL A 104 15.36 0.72 -9.18
N LYS A 105 15.70 -0.36 -9.87
CA LYS A 105 14.77 -1.10 -10.72
C LYS A 105 14.13 -2.21 -9.91
N LEU A 106 12.87 -2.01 -9.55
CA LEU A 106 12.03 -3.05 -8.96
C LEU A 106 11.78 -4.13 -10.01
N VAL A 107 12.16 -5.36 -9.67
CA VAL A 107 11.88 -6.54 -10.50
C VAL A 107 10.52 -7.13 -10.16
N SER A 108 10.07 -8.12 -10.93
CA SER A 108 8.83 -8.82 -10.65
C SER A 108 8.91 -9.65 -9.36
N ASP A 109 7.76 -9.89 -8.71
CA ASP A 109 7.65 -10.83 -7.57
C ASP A 109 8.07 -12.25 -7.96
N LEU A 110 7.91 -12.64 -9.24
CA LEU A 110 8.38 -13.94 -9.73
C LEU A 110 9.91 -14.06 -9.73
N GLU A 111 10.61 -12.98 -10.06
CA GLU A 111 12.07 -12.97 -10.07
C GLU A 111 12.65 -12.92 -8.66
N TYR A 112 12.03 -12.17 -7.76
CA TYR A 112 12.43 -12.04 -6.36
C TYR A 112 11.24 -12.28 -5.41
N PRO A 113 10.90 -13.56 -5.15
CA PRO A 113 9.70 -13.92 -4.39
C PRO A 113 9.74 -13.47 -2.93
N PHE A 114 8.54 -13.17 -2.40
CA PHE A 114 8.35 -12.88 -0.99
C PHE A 114 8.61 -14.08 -0.08
N THR A 115 9.49 -13.90 0.91
CA THR A 115 9.87 -14.95 1.88
C THR A 115 9.46 -14.64 3.31
N ALA A 116 8.85 -13.48 3.58
CA ALA A 116 8.42 -13.03 4.91
C ALA A 116 9.50 -13.09 6.00
N GLN A 117 10.75 -12.86 5.61
CA GLN A 117 11.91 -12.80 6.50
C GLN A 117 12.97 -11.90 5.88
N ASN A 118 13.94 -11.45 6.68
CA ASN A 118 15.09 -10.72 6.17
C ASN A 118 15.97 -11.66 5.34
N GLY A 119 16.28 -11.25 4.12
CA GLY A 119 17.25 -11.88 3.24
C GLY A 119 18.49 -11.01 3.04
N LEU A 120 19.48 -11.56 2.35
CA LEU A 120 20.56 -10.76 1.80
C LEU A 120 20.06 -10.05 0.54
N CYS A 121 20.28 -8.72 0.46
CA CYS A 121 19.92 -7.97 -0.73
C CYS A 121 20.59 -8.57 -1.98
N ARG A 122 19.75 -9.02 -2.92
CA ARG A 122 20.21 -9.43 -4.25
C ARG A 122 20.20 -8.24 -5.20
N TYR A 123 21.40 -7.80 -5.59
CA TYR A 123 21.58 -6.74 -6.57
C TYR A 123 21.38 -7.24 -8.00
N PHE A 124 20.73 -6.42 -8.82
CA PHE A 124 20.60 -6.62 -10.26
C PHE A 124 21.49 -5.64 -11.01
N PRO A 125 22.10 -6.06 -12.13
CA PRO A 125 22.90 -5.15 -12.95
C PRO A 125 22.03 -4.05 -13.56
N ALA A 126 22.62 -2.88 -13.84
CA ALA A 126 21.88 -1.75 -14.40
C ALA A 126 21.20 -2.04 -15.76
N SER A 127 21.70 -3.02 -16.52
CA SER A 127 21.11 -3.49 -17.76
C SER A 127 19.85 -4.35 -17.57
N HIS A 128 19.61 -4.85 -16.36
CA HIS A 128 18.43 -5.66 -16.06
C HIS A 128 17.14 -4.85 -16.24
N SER A 129 16.09 -5.52 -16.71
CA SER A 129 14.74 -4.93 -16.80
C SER A 129 14.15 -4.75 -15.40
N GLY A 130 13.29 -3.74 -15.27
CA GLY A 130 12.57 -3.48 -14.04
C GLY A 130 11.97 -2.09 -14.07
N PHE A 131 11.25 -1.77 -13.02
CA PHE A 131 10.50 -0.54 -12.90
C PHE A 131 11.13 0.42 -11.89
N SER A 132 11.30 1.68 -12.27
CA SER A 132 11.84 2.71 -11.39
C SER A 132 10.85 3.86 -11.28
N ILE A 133 10.65 4.33 -10.05
CA ILE A 133 9.88 5.55 -9.81
C ILE A 133 10.72 6.76 -10.22
N LYS A 134 10.08 7.82 -10.74
CA LYS A 134 10.79 9.09 -10.97
C LYS A 134 10.94 9.88 -9.68
N GLY A 135 9.95 9.81 -8.80
CA GLY A 135 9.99 10.49 -7.52
C GLY A 135 8.75 10.23 -6.68
N TYR A 136 8.67 10.98 -5.59
CA TYR A 136 7.54 10.95 -4.68
C TYR A 136 7.28 12.34 -4.12
N SER A 137 6.08 12.55 -3.60
CA SER A 137 5.73 13.72 -2.81
C SER A 137 5.19 13.27 -1.46
N ALA A 138 5.56 13.98 -0.41
CA ALA A 138 5.10 13.73 0.95
C ALA A 138 4.32 14.97 1.42
N TYR A 139 3.22 14.71 2.10
CA TYR A 139 2.26 15.71 2.54
C TYR A 139 1.84 15.42 3.97
N ASN A 140 1.48 16.49 4.67
CA ASN A 140 0.69 16.42 5.88
C ASN A 140 -0.69 16.99 5.56
N PHE A 141 -1.71 16.13 5.57
CA PHE A 141 -3.10 16.51 5.30
C PHE A 141 -3.95 16.49 6.57
N SER A 142 -3.34 16.67 7.75
CA SER A 142 -4.07 16.90 8.99
C SER A 142 -5.05 18.06 8.77
N ASP A 143 -6.33 17.82 9.08
CA ASP A 143 -7.48 18.70 8.82
C ASP A 143 -7.69 19.15 7.34
N GLN A 144 -7.05 18.49 6.38
CA GLN A 144 -7.06 18.86 4.95
C GLN A 144 -7.43 17.68 4.03
N GLU A 145 -8.38 16.85 4.47
CA GLU A 145 -8.82 15.66 3.72
C GLU A 145 -9.44 15.96 2.34
N ASP A 146 -9.95 17.17 2.13
CA ASP A 146 -10.40 17.63 0.81
C ASP A 146 -9.24 17.80 -0.17
N GLU A 147 -8.10 18.32 0.29
CA GLU A 147 -6.87 18.40 -0.52
C GLU A 147 -6.28 17.03 -0.76
N MET A 148 -6.30 16.15 0.26
CA MET A 148 -5.90 14.75 0.11
C MET A 148 -6.73 14.05 -0.99
N ALA A 149 -8.04 14.28 -1.02
CA ALA A 149 -8.92 13.72 -2.06
C ALA A 149 -8.52 14.22 -3.45
N LYS A 150 -8.17 15.51 -3.61
CA LYS A 150 -7.68 16.05 -4.89
C LYS A 150 -6.36 15.41 -5.30
N VAL A 151 -5.42 15.23 -4.37
CA VAL A 151 -4.14 14.59 -4.66
C VAL A 151 -4.32 13.12 -5.03
N LEU A 152 -5.26 12.40 -4.40
CA LEU A 152 -5.60 11.03 -4.79
C LEU A 152 -6.09 11.00 -6.26
N LEU A 153 -6.92 11.97 -6.66
CA LEU A 153 -7.46 12.02 -8.03
C LEU A 153 -6.38 12.33 -9.08
N THR A 154 -5.40 13.17 -8.75
CA THR A 154 -4.36 13.61 -9.70
C THR A 154 -3.14 12.69 -9.71
N SER A 155 -2.76 12.16 -8.54
CA SER A 155 -1.55 11.35 -8.35
C SER A 155 -1.83 9.85 -8.24
N GLY A 156 -3.09 9.44 -8.13
CA GLY A 156 -3.46 8.05 -7.88
C GLY A 156 -3.29 7.65 -6.41
N PRO A 157 -3.25 6.34 -6.10
CA PRO A 157 -3.25 5.84 -4.74
C PRO A 157 -2.18 6.44 -3.82
N LEU A 158 -2.56 6.73 -2.58
CA LEU A 158 -1.73 7.43 -1.59
C LEU A 158 -1.33 6.47 -0.46
N ILE A 159 -0.05 6.45 -0.13
CA ILE A 159 0.45 5.73 1.04
C ILE A 159 0.12 6.57 2.27
N VAL A 160 -0.50 5.95 3.28
CA VAL A 160 -0.82 6.60 4.56
C VAL A 160 -0.34 5.75 5.73
N ILE A 161 0.09 6.41 6.80
CA ILE A 161 0.45 5.77 8.06
C ILE A 161 -0.69 5.96 9.06
N VAL A 162 -1.16 4.86 9.63
CA VAL A 162 -2.35 4.82 10.48
C VAL A 162 -2.08 4.05 11.77
N ASP A 163 -2.92 4.30 12.78
CA ASP A 163 -3.05 3.41 13.93
C ASP A 163 -4.08 2.32 13.61
N ALA A 164 -3.60 1.10 13.38
CA ALA A 164 -4.43 -0.03 13.01
C ALA A 164 -4.71 -1.01 14.17
N VAL A 165 -4.50 -0.62 15.44
CA VAL A 165 -4.70 -1.53 16.59
C VAL A 165 -6.09 -2.16 16.59
N SER A 166 -7.12 -1.37 16.27
CA SER A 166 -8.53 -1.80 16.26
C SER A 166 -8.98 -2.51 14.99
N TRP A 167 -8.11 -2.72 14.00
CA TRP A 167 -8.49 -3.20 12.67
C TRP A 167 -8.46 -4.73 12.53
N GLN A 168 -7.87 -5.45 13.49
CA GLN A 168 -7.64 -6.90 13.40
C GLN A 168 -8.94 -7.69 13.13
N ASP A 169 -10.01 -7.33 13.83
CA ASP A 169 -11.31 -7.98 13.76
C ASP A 169 -12.29 -7.29 12.81
N TYR A 170 -11.80 -6.38 11.97
CA TYR A 170 -12.65 -5.74 10.97
C TYR A 170 -13.13 -6.76 9.93
N LEU A 171 -14.45 -6.87 9.79
CA LEU A 171 -15.13 -7.75 8.84
C LEU A 171 -15.94 -6.97 7.78
N GLY A 172 -16.15 -5.66 7.98
CA GLY A 172 -16.97 -4.84 7.09
C GLY A 172 -17.60 -3.63 7.78
N GLY A 173 -18.37 -2.84 7.02
CA GLY A 173 -18.93 -1.58 7.48
C GLY A 173 -17.91 -0.42 7.44
N ILE A 174 -18.22 0.71 8.07
CA ILE A 174 -17.32 1.87 8.14
C ILE A 174 -16.71 1.91 9.53
N ILE A 175 -15.38 1.92 9.60
CA ILE A 175 -14.65 2.10 10.85
C ILE A 175 -14.73 3.59 11.22
N GLN A 176 -15.53 3.92 12.22
CA GLN A 176 -15.80 5.32 12.64
C GLN A 176 -15.03 5.76 13.87
N HIS A 177 -14.67 4.80 14.71
CA HIS A 177 -13.94 5.01 15.94
C HIS A 177 -12.84 3.95 15.99
N HIS A 178 -11.64 4.38 16.35
CA HIS A 178 -10.51 3.50 16.53
C HIS A 178 -10.07 3.66 17.97
N CYS A 179 -9.85 2.56 18.67
CA CYS A 179 -9.03 2.61 19.88
C CYS A 179 -7.63 2.99 19.41
N SER A 180 -7.16 4.19 19.78
CA SER A 180 -5.82 4.62 19.44
C SER A 180 -4.85 4.29 20.58
N SER A 181 -3.70 3.77 20.19
CA SER A 181 -2.50 3.68 21.02
C SER A 181 -1.82 5.03 21.23
N GLY A 182 -2.23 6.07 20.49
CA GLY A 182 -1.56 7.38 20.40
C GLY A 182 -0.46 7.42 19.34
N GLU A 183 -0.10 6.28 18.72
CA GLU A 183 1.04 6.15 17.82
C GLU A 183 0.63 5.41 16.53
N ALA A 184 1.02 5.95 15.37
CA ALA A 184 0.77 5.31 14.10
C ALA A 184 1.73 4.12 13.92
N ASN A 185 1.20 2.95 13.55
CA ASN A 185 1.93 1.67 13.58
C ASN A 185 1.81 0.84 12.30
N HIS A 186 1.05 1.31 11.31
CA HIS A 186 0.77 0.52 10.11
C HIS A 186 0.73 1.39 8.86
N ALA A 187 1.33 0.90 7.77
CA ALA A 187 1.31 1.56 6.48
C ALA A 187 0.34 0.88 5.53
N VAL A 188 -0.56 1.66 4.93
CA VAL A 188 -1.63 1.20 4.04
C VAL A 188 -1.76 2.12 2.83
N LEU A 189 -2.61 1.74 1.88
CA LEU A 189 -2.80 2.50 0.64
C LEU A 189 -4.25 2.98 0.53
N VAL A 190 -4.47 4.29 0.50
CA VAL A 190 -5.76 4.88 0.14
C VAL A 190 -5.92 4.80 -1.37
N THR A 191 -7.00 4.17 -1.81
CA THR A 191 -7.28 3.87 -3.23
C THR A 191 -8.57 4.51 -3.72
N GLY A 192 -9.34 5.14 -2.84
CA GLY A 192 -10.62 5.74 -3.17
C GLY A 192 -11.27 6.39 -1.97
N PHE A 193 -12.43 7.00 -2.20
CA PHE A 193 -13.31 7.51 -1.15
C PHE A 193 -14.77 7.54 -1.61
N ASP A 194 -15.67 7.64 -0.65
CA ASP A 194 -17.10 7.82 -0.85
C ASP A 194 -17.61 8.93 0.06
N ARG A 195 -18.02 10.05 -0.56
CA ARG A 195 -18.64 11.19 0.14
C ARG A 195 -20.14 11.05 0.32
N THR A 196 -20.76 10.06 -0.33
CA THR A 196 -22.19 9.78 -0.23
C THR A 196 -22.51 8.76 0.85
N GLY A 197 -21.49 8.05 1.35
CA GLY A 197 -21.58 7.20 2.53
C GLY A 197 -22.02 8.00 3.76
N SER A 198 -22.68 7.31 4.69
CA SER A 198 -23.10 7.87 5.97
C SER A 198 -22.45 7.08 7.12
N PRO A 199 -21.30 7.52 7.65
CA PRO A 199 -20.55 8.74 7.29
C PRO A 199 -19.70 8.59 6.02
N PRO A 200 -19.17 9.70 5.46
CA PRO A 200 -18.17 9.65 4.39
C PRO A 200 -16.94 8.82 4.79
N TYR A 201 -16.35 8.08 3.86
CA TYR A 201 -15.23 7.18 4.15
C TYR A 201 -14.17 7.09 3.05
N TRP A 202 -12.94 6.80 3.44
CA TRP A 202 -11.82 6.37 2.60
C TRP A 202 -11.88 4.87 2.34
N ILE A 203 -11.49 4.46 1.14
CA ILE A 203 -11.30 3.06 0.76
C ILE A 203 -9.80 2.74 0.85
N VAL A 204 -9.46 1.91 1.82
CA VAL A 204 -8.07 1.63 2.22
C VAL A 204 -7.73 0.19 1.87
N ARG A 205 -6.77 -0.01 0.97
CA ARG A 205 -6.20 -1.33 0.70
C ARG A 205 -5.21 -1.69 1.80
N ASN A 206 -5.43 -2.84 2.43
CA ASN A 206 -4.55 -3.37 3.45
C ASN A 206 -3.57 -4.40 2.84
N SER A 207 -2.54 -4.75 3.62
CA SER A 207 -1.54 -5.78 3.27
C SER A 207 -1.83 -7.14 3.93
N TRP A 208 -3.02 -7.34 4.50
CA TRP A 208 -3.35 -8.51 5.33
C TRP A 208 -4.11 -9.67 4.64
N GLY A 209 -3.96 -9.79 3.33
CA GLY A 209 -4.67 -10.78 2.52
C GLY A 209 -6.11 -10.39 2.18
N SER A 210 -6.62 -11.01 1.11
CA SER A 210 -7.99 -10.76 0.62
C SER A 210 -9.08 -11.30 1.56
N SER A 211 -8.74 -12.26 2.43
CA SER A 211 -9.67 -12.81 3.42
C SER A 211 -9.92 -11.87 4.61
N TRP A 212 -9.16 -10.79 4.73
CA TRP A 212 -9.34 -9.79 5.79
C TRP A 212 -10.25 -8.64 5.30
N GLY A 213 -11.10 -8.12 6.18
CA GLY A 213 -11.98 -7.00 5.87
C GLY A 213 -12.93 -7.29 4.70
N VAL A 214 -13.13 -6.30 3.85
CA VAL A 214 -13.94 -6.41 2.63
C VAL A 214 -12.98 -6.66 1.47
N ASP A 215 -12.73 -7.92 1.13
CA ASP A 215 -11.82 -8.35 0.06
C ASP A 215 -10.39 -7.77 0.17
N GLY A 216 -9.87 -7.61 1.40
CA GLY A 216 -8.57 -7.01 1.70
C GLY A 216 -8.60 -5.49 1.92
N TYR A 217 -9.79 -4.87 1.91
CA TYR A 217 -9.98 -3.44 2.10
C TYR A 217 -10.70 -3.11 3.40
N ALA A 218 -10.42 -1.91 3.91
CA ALA A 218 -11.18 -1.27 4.98
C ALA A 218 -11.85 0.01 4.46
N HIS A 219 -13.03 0.30 5.00
CA HIS A 219 -13.66 1.59 4.87
C HIS A 219 -13.46 2.38 6.15
N VAL A 220 -12.70 3.47 6.08
CA VAL A 220 -12.32 4.28 7.25
C VAL A 220 -13.02 5.62 7.14
N LYS A 221 -13.73 6.04 8.18
CA LYS A 221 -14.42 7.32 8.20
C LYS A 221 -13.46 8.47 7.85
N MET A 222 -13.93 9.41 7.03
CA MET A 222 -13.21 10.66 6.77
C MET A 222 -13.17 11.56 8.02
N GLY A 223 -12.05 12.22 8.24
CA GLY A 223 -11.75 13.11 9.36
C GLY A 223 -10.82 12.50 10.41
N GLY A 224 -9.82 11.70 10.00
CA GLY A 224 -8.91 11.05 10.96
C GLY A 224 -7.81 10.13 10.43
N ILE A 225 -7.51 10.13 9.11
CA ILE A 225 -6.49 9.22 8.53
C ILE A 225 -5.26 9.93 7.94
N ALA A 226 -5.21 11.27 7.99
CA ALA A 226 -4.51 12.08 6.98
C ALA A 226 -3.20 12.75 7.44
N ASP A 227 -2.61 12.37 8.58
CA ASP A 227 -1.45 13.10 9.12
C ASP A 227 -0.16 12.91 8.31
N SER A 228 0.15 11.69 7.88
CA SER A 228 1.33 11.39 7.06
C SER A 228 0.94 10.66 5.79
N VAL A 229 1.05 11.35 4.65
CA VAL A 229 0.57 10.88 3.35
C VAL A 229 1.66 11.06 2.30
N SER A 230 1.87 10.06 1.45
CA SER A 230 2.81 10.16 0.32
C SER A 230 2.24 9.61 -0.98
N ALA A 231 2.65 10.21 -2.09
CA ALA A 231 2.25 9.85 -3.44
C ALA A 231 3.47 9.53 -4.28
N VAL A 232 3.38 8.50 -5.13
CA VAL A 232 4.44 8.09 -6.05
C VAL A 232 4.13 8.57 -7.46
N PHE A 233 5.13 9.09 -8.17
CA PHE A 233 5.00 9.48 -9.57
C PHE A 233 6.17 9.00 -10.42
N VAL A 234 5.90 8.89 -11.72
CA VAL A 234 6.68 8.14 -12.70
C VAL A 234 6.92 8.90 -13.98
#